data_AF-A0AA38PA70-F1
#
_entry.id   AF-A0AA38PA70-F1
#
_cell.length_a   1.000
_cell.length_b   1.000
_cell.length_c   1.000
_cell.angle_alpha   90.00
_cell.angle_beta   90.00
_cell.angle_gamma   90.00
#
_symmetry.space_group_name_H-M   'P 1'
#
loop_
_entity.id
_entity.type
_entity.pdbx_description
1 polymer ?
#
loop_
_entity_poly.entity_id
_entity_poly.type
_entity_poly.pdbx_seq_one_letter_code
_entity_poly.pdbx_strand_id
1 'polypeptide(L)'
;MSVMSAIIEEAHRLYLAVSKPNVIVHMASNHHGGSWDRVKRQRRRPFNSVILQEGVIESILQDAQEFFASEAWYTERGIPHRRGYLLYGPPGTGKSILLPTFYAILLIHSFSNSIDDFFLQRAADTIPKNSIFVIEDIDCAIPPSDADENTPEMVHPQMMMRGARRVPNQTRVTLSALLNVIDGLGSEEGRLFFTTTNHIDRLEPALIRPGRIDRKIPYHLATQKQAASLFVHFFPPSSTSSSGSHSELLEDGTKATHDTQEAQLSETFASRIPSNEFSIAELQGYLLGYKHQPERAAVEFPAWAEREREYKREEQEKGAKKKVSKEITAVKA
;
A
#
# COMPACT_ATOMS: atom_id res chain seq x y z
N MET A 1 38.66 -23.55 -2.80
CA MET A 1 37.29 -23.51 -3.38
C MET A 1 37.21 -24.54 -4.48
N SER A 2 36.13 -25.33 -4.56
CA SER A 2 35.99 -26.36 -5.60
C SER A 2 35.44 -25.75 -6.89
N VAL A 3 35.67 -26.37 -8.05
CA VAL A 3 35.10 -25.91 -9.32
C VAL A 3 33.57 -25.85 -9.24
N MET A 4 32.94 -26.76 -8.51
CA MET A 4 31.50 -26.75 -8.27
C MET A 4 31.04 -25.56 -7.41
N SER A 5 31.79 -25.15 -6.39
CA SER A 5 31.42 -23.97 -5.58
C SER A 5 31.46 -22.69 -6.41
N ALA A 6 32.46 -22.55 -7.28
CA ALA A 6 32.57 -21.41 -8.18
C ALA A 6 31.42 -21.36 -9.21
N ILE A 7 31.00 -22.52 -9.75
CA ILE A 7 29.86 -22.60 -10.68
C ILE A 7 28.55 -22.24 -9.96
N ILE A 8 28.34 -22.71 -8.73
CA ILE A 8 27.14 -22.41 -7.95
C ILE A 8 27.09 -20.92 -7.58
N GLU A 9 28.21 -20.35 -7.14
CA GLU A 9 28.30 -18.91 -6.83
C GLU A 9 28.02 -18.06 -8.07
N GLU A 10 28.57 -18.42 -9.22
CA GLU A 10 28.32 -17.70 -10.47
C GLU A 10 26.88 -17.84 -10.95
N ALA A 11 26.30 -19.03 -10.87
CA ALA A 11 24.89 -19.25 -11.18
C ALA A 11 23.97 -18.45 -10.25
N HIS A 12 24.30 -18.39 -8.95
CA HIS A 12 23.56 -17.58 -7.98
C HIS A 12 23.72 -16.08 -8.26
N ARG A 13 24.92 -15.60 -8.58
CA ARG A 13 25.19 -14.20 -8.95
C ARG A 13 24.41 -13.79 -10.20
N LEU A 14 24.39 -14.64 -11.24
CA LEU A 14 23.64 -14.42 -12.47
C LEU A 14 22.13 -14.45 -12.22
N TYR A 15 21.64 -15.41 -11.42
CA TYR A 15 20.25 -15.45 -10.99
C TYR A 15 19.84 -14.19 -10.24
N LEU A 16 20.67 -13.71 -9.30
CA LEU A 16 20.44 -12.45 -8.60
C LEU A 16 20.47 -11.26 -9.56
N ALA A 17 21.40 -11.20 -10.51
CA ALA A 17 21.46 -10.11 -11.50
C ALA A 17 20.20 -10.06 -12.37
N VAL A 18 19.67 -11.21 -12.80
CA VAL A 18 18.46 -11.33 -13.62
C VAL A 18 17.17 -11.14 -12.80
N SER A 19 17.17 -11.53 -11.53
CA SER A 19 16.00 -11.45 -10.64
C SER A 19 15.87 -10.09 -9.95
N LYS A 20 16.97 -9.41 -9.61
CA LYS A 20 17.03 -8.07 -8.99
C LYS A 20 16.07 -7.01 -9.55
N PRO A 21 15.85 -6.87 -10.87
CA PRO A 21 14.94 -5.86 -11.40
C PRO A 21 13.46 -6.20 -11.17
N ASN A 22 13.14 -7.38 -10.63
CA ASN A 22 11.77 -7.84 -10.43
C ASN A 22 11.52 -8.23 -8.98
N VAL A 23 10.27 -8.08 -8.59
CA VAL A 23 9.72 -8.62 -7.36
C VAL A 23 8.75 -9.73 -7.72
N ILE A 24 8.82 -10.81 -6.95
CA ILE A 24 7.89 -11.91 -7.05
C ILE A 24 6.78 -11.64 -6.03
N VAL A 25 5.56 -11.51 -6.52
CA VAL A 25 4.35 -11.33 -5.71
C VAL A 25 3.57 -12.62 -5.77
N HIS A 26 3.45 -13.32 -4.65
CA HIS A 26 2.54 -14.44 -4.53
C HIS A 26 1.20 -13.94 -4.01
N MET A 27 0.10 -14.37 -4.61
CA MET A 27 -1.22 -14.13 -4.09
C MET A 27 -1.84 -15.45 -3.63
N ALA A 28 -2.45 -15.41 -2.45
CA ALA A 28 -3.16 -16.55 -1.90
C ALA A 28 -4.37 -16.90 -2.79
N SER A 29 -4.63 -18.19 -2.96
CA SER A 29 -5.68 -18.70 -3.83
C SER A 29 -6.40 -19.89 -3.21
N ASN A 30 -7.72 -19.93 -3.36
CA ASN A 30 -8.55 -21.04 -2.87
C ASN A 30 -8.41 -22.33 -3.67
N HIS A 31 -7.79 -22.29 -4.86
CA HIS A 31 -7.77 -23.44 -5.77
C HIS A 31 -7.12 -24.70 -5.20
N HIS A 32 -6.14 -24.58 -4.28
CA HIS A 32 -5.56 -25.73 -3.57
C HIS A 32 -5.60 -25.57 -2.04
N GLY A 33 -6.66 -24.92 -1.54
CA GLY A 33 -6.95 -24.85 -0.11
C GLY A 33 -6.01 -23.97 0.73
N GLY A 34 -5.60 -22.80 0.22
CA GLY A 34 -4.76 -21.88 1.02
C GLY A 34 -3.31 -21.79 0.58
N SER A 35 -3.02 -21.98 -0.70
CA SER A 35 -1.68 -22.00 -1.27
C SER A 35 -1.33 -20.72 -2.01
N TRP A 36 -0.04 -20.38 -2.00
CA TRP A 36 0.57 -19.21 -2.63
C TRP A 36 0.85 -19.42 -4.13
N ASP A 37 -0.17 -19.83 -4.88
CA ASP A 37 0.02 -20.35 -6.24
C ASP A 37 0.00 -19.28 -7.33
N ARG A 38 -0.60 -18.12 -7.05
CA ARG A 38 -0.67 -17.03 -8.04
C ARG A 38 0.59 -16.20 -7.97
N VAL A 39 1.59 -16.63 -8.71
CA VAL A 39 2.88 -15.94 -8.80
C VAL A 39 2.85 -14.91 -9.92
N LYS A 40 3.05 -13.63 -9.59
CA LYS A 40 3.29 -12.57 -10.57
C LYS A 40 4.71 -12.05 -10.41
N ARG A 41 5.47 -12.07 -11.51
CA ARG A 41 6.73 -11.34 -11.60
C ARG A 41 6.42 -9.92 -12.05
N GLN A 42 6.69 -8.94 -11.19
CA GLN A 42 6.50 -7.52 -11.48
C GLN A 42 7.85 -6.83 -11.49
N ARG A 43 8.03 -5.81 -12.34
CA ARG A 43 9.22 -4.96 -12.24
C ARG A 43 9.19 -4.24 -10.90
N ARG A 44 10.32 -4.26 -10.21
CA ARG A 44 10.50 -3.48 -8.99
C ARG A 44 10.34 -2.01 -9.37
N ARG A 45 9.41 -1.32 -8.70
CA ARG A 45 9.33 0.14 -8.85
C ARG A 45 10.59 0.75 -8.24
N PRO A 46 11.24 1.73 -8.87
CA PRO A 46 12.36 2.41 -8.24
C PRO A 46 11.84 3.27 -7.07
N PHE A 47 12.60 3.36 -5.98
CA PHE A 47 12.18 4.09 -4.77
C PHE A 47 11.80 5.55 -5.06
N ASN A 48 12.50 6.20 -5.99
CA ASN A 48 12.22 7.57 -6.43
C ASN A 48 10.86 7.75 -7.15
N SER A 49 10.18 6.67 -7.54
CA SER A 49 8.81 6.72 -8.08
C SER A 49 7.73 6.71 -7.00
N VAL A 50 8.11 6.48 -5.74
CA VAL A 50 7.19 6.44 -4.60
C VAL A 50 7.29 7.76 -3.86
N ILE A 51 6.30 8.63 -4.06
CA ILE A 51 6.29 9.98 -3.52
C ILE A 51 5.78 9.99 -2.06
N LEU A 52 6.72 9.94 -1.11
CA LEU A 52 6.45 10.02 0.32
C LEU A 52 7.18 11.20 0.96
N GLN A 53 6.93 11.43 2.24
CA GLN A 53 7.74 12.36 3.03
C GLN A 53 9.20 11.86 3.07
N GLU A 54 10.12 12.82 3.07
CA GLU A 54 11.56 12.57 3.08
C GLU A 54 11.97 11.72 4.31
N GLY A 55 12.83 10.73 4.08
CA GLY A 55 13.34 9.84 5.14
C GLY A 55 12.40 8.70 5.56
N VAL A 56 11.12 8.70 5.13
CA VAL A 56 10.18 7.64 5.52
C VAL A 56 10.57 6.30 4.90
N ILE A 57 10.92 6.28 3.61
CA ILE A 57 11.33 5.05 2.91
C ILE A 57 12.62 4.51 3.51
N GLU A 58 13.60 5.38 3.72
CA GLU A 58 14.90 5.06 4.30
C GLU A 58 14.74 4.48 5.71
N SER A 59 13.88 5.09 6.53
CA SER A 59 13.57 4.61 7.87
C SER A 59 12.94 3.21 7.84
N ILE A 60 12.01 2.94 6.93
CA ILE A 60 11.37 1.62 6.81
C ILE A 60 12.39 0.58 6.33
N LEU A 61 13.23 0.93 5.35
CA LEU A 61 14.27 0.03 4.83
C LEU A 61 15.30 -0.32 5.90
N GLN A 62 15.76 0.68 6.65
CA GLN A 62 16.73 0.48 7.72
C GLN A 62 16.15 -0.44 8.81
N ASP A 63 14.91 -0.16 9.25
CA ASP A 63 14.22 -0.96 10.26
C ASP A 63 13.99 -2.41 9.80
N ALA A 64 13.60 -2.60 8.54
CA ALA A 64 13.42 -3.92 7.95
C ALA A 64 14.74 -4.71 7.85
N GLN A 65 15.84 -4.05 7.45
CA GLN A 65 17.16 -4.66 7.38
C GLN A 65 17.67 -5.05 8.77
N GLU A 66 17.54 -4.15 9.75
CA GLU A 66 17.90 -4.41 11.14
C GLU A 66 17.10 -5.58 11.70
N PHE A 67 15.79 -5.63 11.45
CA PHE A 67 14.93 -6.74 11.86
C PHE A 67 15.48 -8.07 11.37
N PHE A 68 15.73 -8.23 10.07
CA PHE A 68 16.23 -9.50 9.53
C PHE A 68 17.64 -9.85 10.02
N ALA A 69 18.49 -8.84 10.28
CA ALA A 69 19.84 -9.05 10.81
C ALA A 69 19.87 -9.46 12.29
N SER A 70 18.78 -9.23 13.04
CA SER A 70 18.77 -9.31 14.51
C SER A 70 18.13 -10.59 15.07
N GLU A 71 17.86 -11.63 14.28
CA GLU A 71 17.18 -12.88 14.75
C GLU A 71 17.81 -13.46 16.02
N ALA A 72 19.14 -13.52 16.10
CA ALA A 72 19.87 -14.01 17.27
C ALA A 72 19.59 -13.15 18.53
N TRP A 73 19.56 -11.83 18.38
CA TRP A 73 19.31 -10.91 19.48
C TRP A 73 17.92 -11.11 20.11
N TYR A 74 16.91 -11.35 19.27
CA TYR A 74 15.53 -11.68 19.69
C TYR A 74 15.50 -13.02 20.42
N THR A 75 16.11 -14.04 19.81
CA THR A 75 16.16 -15.42 20.34
C THR A 75 16.84 -15.48 21.71
N GLU A 76 18.01 -14.85 21.87
CA GLU A 76 18.76 -14.80 23.13
C GLU A 76 17.99 -14.16 24.28
N ARG A 77 17.02 -13.29 23.96
CA ARG A 77 16.19 -12.58 24.93
C ARG A 77 14.82 -13.21 25.12
N GLY A 78 14.51 -14.29 24.41
CA GLY A 78 13.20 -14.94 24.44
C GLY A 78 12.07 -14.05 23.92
N ILE A 79 12.38 -13.08 23.05
CA ILE A 79 11.40 -12.19 22.44
C ILE A 79 11.03 -12.76 21.07
N PRO A 80 9.74 -12.94 20.74
CA PRO A 80 9.32 -13.40 19.42
C PRO A 80 9.88 -12.50 18.31
N HIS A 81 10.53 -13.09 17.30
CA HIS A 81 11.14 -12.35 16.19
C HIS A 81 10.07 -11.92 15.18
N ARG A 82 9.31 -10.88 15.54
CA ARG A 82 8.18 -10.34 14.75
C ARG A 82 8.28 -8.83 14.61
N ARG A 83 7.82 -8.31 13.48
CA ARG A 83 7.76 -6.87 13.21
C ARG A 83 6.58 -6.52 12.33
N GLY A 84 5.67 -5.69 12.84
CA GLY A 84 4.46 -5.27 12.14
C GLY A 84 4.46 -3.80 11.72
N TYR A 85 4.01 -3.53 10.49
CA TYR A 85 3.82 -2.20 9.93
C TYR A 85 2.36 -1.97 9.55
N LEU A 86 1.81 -0.84 9.97
CA LEU A 86 0.49 -0.35 9.57
C LEU A 86 0.65 0.93 8.75
N LEU A 87 0.25 0.88 7.48
CA LEU A 87 0.19 2.03 6.58
C LEU A 87 -1.26 2.51 6.53
N TYR A 88 -1.54 3.73 6.98
CA TYR A 88 -2.92 4.20 7.11
C TYR A 88 -3.11 5.63 6.64
N GLY A 89 -4.27 5.93 6.06
CA GLY A 89 -4.61 7.27 5.59
C GLY A 89 -5.59 7.25 4.43
N PRO A 90 -5.97 8.42 3.88
CA PRO A 90 -6.99 8.52 2.83
C PRO A 90 -6.70 7.64 1.60
N PRO A 91 -7.74 7.22 0.85
CA PRO A 91 -7.55 6.49 -0.40
C PRO A 91 -6.73 7.31 -1.41
N GLY A 92 -6.02 6.64 -2.32
CA GLY A 92 -5.25 7.31 -3.38
C GLY A 92 -3.92 7.95 -2.94
N THR A 93 -3.48 7.75 -1.70
CA THR A 93 -2.24 8.32 -1.16
C THR A 93 -0.98 7.47 -1.38
N GLY A 94 -1.11 6.28 -1.99
CA GLY A 94 0.03 5.44 -2.38
C GLY A 94 0.47 4.37 -1.36
N LYS A 95 -0.35 4.05 -0.36
CA LYS A 95 -0.09 3.00 0.65
C LYS A 95 0.39 1.67 0.04
N SER A 96 -0.37 1.12 -0.92
CA SER A 96 -0.04 -0.14 -1.60
C SER A 96 1.14 -0.05 -2.57
N ILE A 97 1.48 1.15 -3.07
CA ILE A 97 2.55 1.32 -4.07
C ILE A 97 3.93 1.09 -3.43
N LEU A 98 4.07 1.34 -2.13
CA LEU A 98 5.33 1.13 -1.41
C LEU A 98 5.69 -0.35 -1.33
N LEU A 99 4.71 -1.25 -1.22
CA LEU A 99 4.92 -2.66 -0.88
C LEU A 99 5.73 -3.40 -1.98
N PRO A 100 5.38 -3.34 -3.29
CA PRO A 100 6.15 -3.95 -4.38
C PRO A 100 7.60 -3.46 -4.55
N THR A 101 8.03 -2.48 -3.75
CA THR A 101 9.39 -1.96 -3.77
C THR A 101 10.36 -2.81 -2.94
N PHE A 102 9.85 -3.70 -2.07
CA PHE A 102 10.67 -4.59 -1.23
C PHE A 102 10.91 -5.97 -1.87
N TYR A 103 11.78 -6.78 -1.27
CA TYR A 103 12.07 -8.15 -1.72
C TYR A 103 10.92 -9.11 -1.36
N ALA A 104 10.65 -10.10 -2.24
CA ALA A 104 9.73 -11.24 -2.09
C ALA A 104 8.47 -11.02 -1.22
N ILE A 105 7.34 -10.76 -1.87
CA ILE A 105 6.09 -10.34 -1.21
C ILE A 105 5.03 -11.42 -1.35
N LEU A 106 4.38 -11.74 -0.23
CA LEU A 106 3.21 -12.60 -0.15
C LEU A 106 2.01 -11.74 0.20
N LEU A 107 1.10 -11.58 -0.75
CA LEU A 107 0.01 -10.62 -0.71
C LEU A 107 -1.35 -11.32 -0.61
N ILE A 108 -2.10 -11.02 0.44
CA ILE A 108 -3.55 -11.26 0.46
C ILE A 108 -4.22 -9.97 0.01
N HIS A 109 -4.67 -9.97 -1.23
CA HIS A 109 -5.42 -8.88 -1.83
C HIS A 109 -6.91 -9.20 -1.75
N SER A 110 -7.65 -8.39 -1.00
CA SER A 110 -9.11 -8.47 -0.80
C SER A 110 -9.59 -9.71 -0.03
N PHE A 111 -10.23 -9.46 1.12
CA PHE A 111 -11.02 -10.47 1.82
C PHE A 111 -12.36 -10.64 1.09
N SER A 112 -12.43 -11.66 0.22
CA SER A 112 -13.69 -12.07 -0.39
C SER A 112 -14.38 -13.13 0.47
N ASN A 113 -15.64 -13.46 0.14
CA ASN A 113 -16.40 -14.57 0.75
C ASN A 113 -15.67 -15.94 0.67
N SER A 114 -14.61 -16.02 -0.13
CA SER A 114 -13.78 -17.21 -0.32
C SER A 114 -12.76 -17.39 0.81
N ILE A 115 -12.37 -16.33 1.52
CA ILE A 115 -11.35 -16.40 2.58
C ILE A 115 -12.05 -16.63 3.92
N ASP A 116 -11.70 -17.72 4.60
CA ASP A 116 -12.12 -18.06 5.96
C ASP A 116 -10.91 -18.22 6.90
N ASP A 117 -11.19 -18.44 8.19
CA ASP A 117 -10.17 -18.60 9.24
C ASP A 117 -9.16 -19.70 8.91
N PHE A 118 -9.63 -20.83 8.40
CA PHE A 118 -8.79 -21.98 8.08
C PHE A 118 -7.83 -21.67 6.93
N PHE A 119 -8.35 -21.04 5.87
CA PHE A 119 -7.55 -20.56 4.76
C PHE A 119 -6.48 -19.58 5.23
N LEU A 120 -6.84 -18.60 6.06
CA LEU A 120 -5.92 -17.57 6.52
C LEU A 120 -4.79 -18.17 7.34
N GLN A 121 -5.11 -19.07 8.28
CA GLN A 121 -4.11 -19.78 9.08
C GLN A 121 -3.17 -20.59 8.20
N ARG A 122 -3.69 -21.42 7.31
CA ARG A 122 -2.85 -22.25 6.42
C ARG A 122 -2.00 -21.42 5.48
N ALA A 123 -2.53 -20.33 4.92
CA ALA A 123 -1.77 -19.42 4.09
C ALA A 123 -0.63 -18.79 4.91
N ALA A 124 -0.89 -18.38 6.15
CA ALA A 124 0.13 -17.85 7.04
C ALA A 124 1.21 -18.87 7.40
N ASP A 125 0.85 -20.12 7.69
CA ASP A 125 1.82 -21.16 8.11
C ASP A 125 2.80 -21.54 6.98
N THR A 126 2.44 -21.29 5.73
CA THR A 126 3.27 -21.62 4.55
C THR A 126 4.19 -20.48 4.11
N ILE A 127 4.19 -19.36 4.84
CA ILE A 127 5.02 -18.20 4.54
C ILE A 127 6.48 -18.49 4.95
N PRO A 128 7.46 -18.49 4.02
CA PRO A 128 8.86 -18.67 4.36
C PRO A 128 9.41 -17.52 5.20
N LYS A 129 10.46 -17.81 5.99
CA LYS A 129 11.31 -16.78 6.63
C LYS A 129 11.88 -15.81 5.58
N ASN A 130 12.28 -14.62 6.01
CA ASN A 130 12.85 -13.58 5.15
C ASN A 130 11.91 -13.12 4.02
N SER A 131 10.60 -13.16 4.28
CA SER A 131 9.56 -12.69 3.37
C SER A 131 8.71 -11.60 4.02
N ILE A 132 7.90 -10.93 3.19
CA ILE A 132 6.97 -9.91 3.62
C ILE A 132 5.55 -10.42 3.42
N PHE A 133 4.81 -10.55 4.52
CA PHE A 133 3.40 -10.87 4.52
C PHE A 133 2.55 -9.61 4.50
N VAL A 134 1.70 -9.45 3.48
CA VAL A 134 0.87 -8.26 3.28
C VAL A 134 -0.61 -8.61 3.38
N ILE A 135 -1.34 -7.83 4.19
CA ILE A 135 -2.79 -7.77 4.18
C ILE A 135 -3.25 -6.36 3.80
N GLU A 136 -3.85 -6.22 2.62
CA GLU A 136 -4.43 -4.94 2.18
C GLU A 136 -5.86 -4.73 2.68
N ASP A 137 -6.19 -3.47 2.96
CA ASP A 137 -7.52 -3.01 3.38
C ASP A 137 -8.10 -3.85 4.53
N ILE A 138 -7.33 -3.94 5.62
CA ILE A 138 -7.65 -4.78 6.79
C ILE A 138 -8.94 -4.36 7.51
N ASP A 139 -9.38 -3.11 7.33
CA ASP A 139 -10.69 -2.62 7.79
C ASP A 139 -11.87 -3.25 7.03
N CYS A 140 -11.64 -3.81 5.84
CA CYS A 140 -12.64 -4.62 5.14
C CYS A 140 -12.65 -6.09 5.62
N ALA A 141 -11.60 -6.52 6.32
CA ALA A 141 -11.41 -7.90 6.75
C ALA A 141 -12.29 -8.28 7.94
N ILE A 142 -12.53 -7.31 8.82
CA ILE A 142 -13.18 -7.50 10.11
C ILE A 142 -14.57 -6.87 10.02
N PRO A 143 -15.67 -7.64 10.19
CA PRO A 143 -16.98 -7.05 10.30
C PRO A 143 -17.00 -6.07 11.49
N PRO A 144 -17.63 -4.89 11.36
CA PRO A 144 -17.72 -3.94 12.47
C PRO A 144 -18.31 -4.68 13.68
N SER A 145 -17.63 -4.55 14.83
CA SER A 145 -18.18 -5.02 16.10
C SER A 145 -19.42 -4.17 16.38
N ASP A 146 -20.53 -4.80 16.74
CA ASP A 146 -21.83 -4.17 17.00
C ASP A 146 -21.77 -3.21 18.22
N ALA A 147 -21.06 -2.10 18.08
CA ALA A 147 -20.80 -1.10 19.11
C ALA A 147 -21.55 0.22 18.86
N ASP A 148 -22.61 0.18 18.05
CA ASP A 148 -23.66 1.20 18.07
C ASP A 148 -24.93 0.57 18.68
N GLU A 149 -24.97 0.56 20.02
CA GLU A 149 -26.10 0.11 20.86
C GLU A 149 -27.39 0.95 20.68
N ASN A 150 -27.45 1.84 19.67
CA ASN A 150 -28.58 2.75 19.44
C ASN A 150 -29.38 2.47 18.15
N THR A 151 -29.05 1.42 17.40
CA THR A 151 -29.97 0.87 16.40
C THR A 151 -30.75 -0.29 17.00
N PRO A 152 -32.09 -0.21 17.11
CA PRO A 152 -32.88 -1.31 17.65
C PRO A 152 -32.99 -2.42 16.60
N GLU A 153 -31.94 -3.21 16.41
CA GLU A 153 -32.11 -4.52 15.79
C GLU A 153 -32.66 -5.48 16.85
N MET A 154 -33.97 -5.69 16.76
CA MET A 154 -34.68 -6.75 17.46
C MET A 154 -34.12 -8.11 17.03
N VAL A 155 -33.09 -8.60 17.72
CA VAL A 155 -32.67 -9.99 17.60
C VAL A 155 -33.61 -10.86 18.42
N HIS A 156 -34.77 -11.18 17.84
CA HIS A 156 -35.72 -12.12 18.45
C HIS A 156 -35.05 -13.51 18.52
N PRO A 157 -35.00 -14.19 19.69
CA PRO A 157 -34.27 -15.47 19.88
C PRO A 157 -34.74 -16.65 19.00
N GLN A 158 -35.76 -16.48 18.17
CA GLN A 158 -36.29 -17.50 17.26
C GLN A 158 -35.69 -17.47 15.84
N MET A 159 -34.83 -16.48 15.52
CA MET A 159 -34.21 -16.37 14.19
C MET A 159 -33.01 -17.31 13.96
N MET A 160 -32.60 -18.10 14.95
CA MET A 160 -31.55 -19.11 14.83
C MET A 160 -31.94 -20.33 13.97
N MET A 161 -33.21 -20.47 13.56
CA MET A 161 -33.69 -21.64 12.80
C MET A 161 -34.22 -21.38 11.38
N ARG A 162 -34.18 -20.15 10.86
CA ARG A 162 -34.58 -19.89 9.46
C ARG A 162 -33.62 -18.93 8.78
N GLY A 163 -32.70 -19.54 8.02
CA GLY A 163 -31.85 -18.95 6.99
C GLY A 163 -31.89 -17.44 6.87
N ALA A 164 -31.19 -16.74 7.77
CA ALA A 164 -30.92 -15.33 7.59
C ALA A 164 -30.18 -15.15 6.26
N ARG A 165 -30.77 -14.34 5.37
CA ARG A 165 -30.13 -13.91 4.12
C ARG A 165 -28.83 -13.21 4.50
N ARG A 166 -27.72 -13.96 4.43
CA ARG A 166 -26.36 -13.44 4.58
C ARG A 166 -26.17 -12.27 3.63
N VAL A 167 -25.65 -11.16 4.13
CA VAL A 167 -25.20 -10.04 3.30
C VAL A 167 -24.18 -10.60 2.30
N PRO A 168 -24.46 -10.57 0.99
CA PRO A 168 -23.58 -11.15 -0.01
C PRO A 168 -22.39 -10.20 -0.19
N ASN A 169 -21.35 -10.37 0.64
CA ASN A 169 -19.97 -9.81 0.54
C ASN A 169 -19.22 -9.72 1.89
N GLN A 170 -19.74 -10.29 2.99
CA GLN A 170 -19.00 -10.31 4.25
C GLN A 170 -17.98 -11.46 4.26
N THR A 171 -16.76 -11.10 4.64
CA THR A 171 -15.62 -12.01 4.87
C THR A 171 -16.02 -13.08 5.89
N ARG A 172 -15.43 -14.29 5.77
CA ARG A 172 -15.60 -15.34 6.78
C ARG A 172 -14.45 -15.37 7.78
N VAL A 173 -13.60 -14.34 7.75
CA VAL A 173 -12.44 -14.23 8.62
C VAL A 173 -12.88 -13.55 9.92
N THR A 174 -12.64 -14.21 11.04
CA THR A 174 -12.85 -13.66 12.37
C THR A 174 -11.66 -12.82 12.79
N LEU A 175 -11.90 -11.81 13.63
CA LEU A 175 -10.82 -11.04 14.25
C LEU A 175 -9.84 -11.97 14.98
N SER A 176 -10.35 -12.94 15.74
CA SER A 176 -9.53 -13.90 16.48
C SER A 176 -8.57 -14.69 15.59
N ALA A 177 -9.01 -15.15 14.41
CA ALA A 177 -8.14 -15.85 13.48
C ALA A 177 -7.03 -14.94 12.93
N LEU A 178 -7.38 -13.71 12.55
CA LEU A 178 -6.41 -12.71 12.10
C LEU A 178 -5.37 -12.40 13.20
N LEU A 179 -5.81 -12.23 14.45
CA LEU A 179 -4.91 -11.99 15.58
C LEU A 179 -3.97 -13.18 15.81
N ASN A 180 -4.48 -14.41 15.80
CA ASN A 180 -3.67 -15.62 15.96
C ASN A 180 -2.63 -15.81 14.85
N VAL A 181 -2.92 -15.33 13.64
CA VAL A 181 -1.98 -15.36 12.52
C VAL A 181 -0.83 -14.36 12.70
N ILE A 182 -1.10 -13.21 13.32
CA ILE A 182 -0.10 -12.15 13.54
C ILE A 182 0.78 -12.47 14.76
N ASP A 183 0.18 -12.79 15.91
CA ASP A 183 0.88 -12.95 17.19
C ASP A 183 0.47 -14.17 18.04
N GLY A 184 -0.17 -15.17 17.43
CA GLY A 184 -0.53 -16.41 18.10
C GLY A 184 0.69 -17.27 18.48
N LEU A 185 0.49 -18.17 19.45
CA LEU A 185 1.53 -19.09 19.94
C LEU A 185 2.11 -19.99 18.84
N GLY A 186 1.29 -20.33 17.85
CA GLY A 186 1.70 -21.19 16.72
C GLY A 186 2.13 -20.43 15.47
N SER A 187 2.17 -19.09 15.46
CA SER A 187 2.57 -18.39 14.24
C SER A 187 4.08 -18.36 14.05
N GLU A 188 4.50 -18.53 12.80
CA GLU A 188 5.90 -18.49 12.37
C GLU A 188 6.56 -17.12 12.58
N GLU A 189 7.84 -17.14 12.93
CA GLU A 189 8.69 -15.96 13.18
C GLU A 189 9.66 -15.67 12.02
N GLY A 190 10.37 -14.54 12.06
CA GLY A 190 11.37 -14.17 11.05
C GLY A 190 10.78 -13.65 9.74
N ARG A 191 9.58 -13.07 9.81
CA ARG A 191 8.86 -12.44 8.69
C ARG A 191 8.37 -11.06 9.06
N LEU A 192 8.34 -10.16 8.08
CA LEU A 192 7.72 -8.84 8.25
C LEU A 192 6.23 -8.92 7.95
N PHE A 193 5.42 -8.29 8.79
CA PHE A 193 3.99 -8.13 8.54
C PHE A 193 3.70 -6.69 8.14
N PHE A 194 3.07 -6.49 6.98
CA PHE A 194 2.60 -5.19 6.50
C PHE A 194 1.09 -5.23 6.33
N THR A 195 0.43 -4.17 6.77
CA THR A 195 -0.99 -4.02 6.52
C THR A 195 -1.36 -2.59 6.15
N THR A 196 -2.43 -2.44 5.36
CA THR A 196 -2.94 -1.14 4.93
C THR A 196 -4.38 -0.94 5.40
N THR A 197 -4.74 0.31 5.67
CA THR A 197 -6.15 0.69 5.93
C THR A 197 -6.42 2.12 5.46
N ASN A 198 -7.66 2.40 5.08
CA ASN A 198 -8.12 3.78 4.88
C ASN A 198 -8.64 4.44 6.17
N HIS A 199 -8.97 3.63 7.18
CA HIS A 199 -9.70 4.04 8.38
C HIS A 199 -9.11 3.38 9.64
N ILE A 200 -8.02 3.96 10.15
CA ILE A 200 -7.35 3.44 11.37
C ILE A 200 -8.29 3.44 12.58
N ASP A 201 -9.23 4.38 12.62
CA ASP A 201 -10.28 4.54 13.64
C ASP A 201 -11.25 3.36 13.71
N ARG A 202 -11.36 2.58 12.63
CA ARG A 202 -12.20 1.38 12.58
C ARG A 202 -11.48 0.11 13.03
N LEU A 203 -10.18 0.18 13.25
CA LEU A 203 -9.41 -0.98 13.66
C LEU A 203 -9.56 -1.24 15.16
N GLU A 204 -9.74 -2.51 15.49
CA GLU A 204 -9.84 -2.92 16.89
C GLU A 204 -8.49 -2.65 17.62
N PRO A 205 -8.51 -2.07 18.84
CA PRO A 205 -7.30 -1.70 19.56
C PRO A 205 -6.28 -2.83 19.78
N ALA A 206 -6.75 -4.06 20.03
CA ALA A 206 -5.87 -5.20 20.17
C ALA A 206 -5.13 -5.50 18.85
N LEU A 207 -5.66 -5.24 17.66
CA LEU A 207 -4.91 -5.40 16.40
C LEU A 207 -3.68 -4.48 16.33
N ILE A 208 -3.80 -3.25 16.83
CA ILE A 208 -2.78 -2.18 16.69
C ILE A 208 -1.83 -2.05 17.90
N ARG A 209 -1.82 -3.05 18.80
CA ARG A 209 -0.96 -3.08 19.98
C ARG A 209 0.51 -3.39 19.61
N PRO A 210 1.49 -2.93 20.41
CA PRO A 210 2.90 -3.31 20.25
C PRO A 210 3.08 -4.84 20.26
N GLY A 211 3.97 -5.37 19.43
CA GLY A 211 4.14 -6.81 19.18
C GLY A 211 3.27 -7.36 18.05
N ARG A 212 2.18 -6.68 17.68
CA ARG A 212 1.41 -6.93 16.44
C ARG A 212 1.71 -5.87 15.39
N ILE A 213 1.63 -4.61 15.79
CA ILE A 213 1.95 -3.43 14.96
C ILE A 213 2.93 -2.57 15.75
N ASP A 214 4.18 -2.53 15.29
CA ASP A 214 5.28 -1.82 15.95
C ASP A 214 5.54 -0.46 15.29
N ARG A 215 5.21 -0.34 14.00
CA ARG A 215 5.41 0.89 13.21
C ARG A 215 4.10 1.30 12.57
N LYS A 216 3.64 2.52 12.88
CA LYS A 216 2.44 3.13 12.28
C LYS A 216 2.90 4.26 11.36
N ILE A 217 2.66 4.11 10.06
CA ILE A 217 3.11 5.05 9.02
C ILE A 217 1.87 5.80 8.51
N PRO A 218 1.69 7.07 8.92
CA PRO A 218 0.58 7.88 8.43
C PRO A 218 0.81 8.31 6.98
N TYR A 219 -0.26 8.24 6.21
CA TYR A 219 -0.38 8.79 4.87
C TYR A 219 -1.37 9.94 4.92
N HIS A 220 -0.96 11.06 4.33
CA HIS A 220 -1.78 12.25 4.24
C HIS A 220 -2.06 12.56 2.77
N LEU A 221 -2.99 13.49 2.54
CA LEU A 221 -3.14 14.12 1.24
C LEU A 221 -1.84 14.86 0.89
N ALA A 222 -1.64 15.14 -0.39
CA ALA A 222 -0.38 15.62 -0.91
C ALA A 222 0.02 16.97 -0.30
N THR A 223 1.26 17.03 0.16
CA THR A 223 1.94 18.29 0.48
C THR A 223 2.45 18.96 -0.79
N GLN A 224 2.73 20.27 -0.73
CA GLN A 224 3.37 20.98 -1.84
C GLN A 224 4.71 20.36 -2.24
N LYS A 225 5.52 19.92 -1.26
CA LYS A 225 6.78 19.22 -1.52
C LYS A 225 6.57 17.93 -2.32
N GLN A 226 5.59 17.11 -1.91
CA GLN A 226 5.26 15.90 -2.65
C GLN A 226 4.72 16.20 -4.05
N ALA A 227 3.93 17.25 -4.21
CA ALA A 227 3.47 17.67 -5.53
C ALA A 227 4.63 18.12 -6.44
N ALA A 228 5.60 18.86 -5.91
CA ALA A 228 6.83 19.21 -6.62
C ALA A 228 7.62 17.96 -7.05
N SER A 229 7.83 17.02 -6.11
CA SER A 229 8.52 15.75 -6.42
C SER A 229 7.77 14.93 -7.47
N LEU A 230 6.44 14.88 -7.41
CA LEU A 230 5.62 14.21 -8.41
C LEU A 230 5.73 14.88 -9.78
N PHE A 231 5.76 16.22 -9.84
CA PHE A 231 5.92 16.96 -11.08
C PHE A 231 7.27 16.68 -11.75
N VAL A 232 8.36 16.75 -10.99
CA VAL A 232 9.72 16.42 -11.48
C VAL A 232 9.80 14.95 -11.93
N HIS A 233 9.08 14.04 -11.26
CA HIS A 233 9.02 12.65 -11.68
C HIS A 233 8.32 12.46 -13.04
N PHE A 234 7.30 13.25 -13.33
CA PHE A 234 6.57 13.22 -14.60
C PHE A 234 7.33 13.91 -15.73
N PHE A 235 8.03 15.00 -15.40
CA PHE A 235 8.77 15.84 -16.32
C PHE A 235 10.23 15.91 -15.84
N PRO A 236 10.99 14.80 -15.99
CA PRO A 236 12.37 14.76 -15.53
C PRO A 236 13.18 15.78 -16.34
N PRO A 237 14.17 16.42 -15.70
CA PRO A 237 14.97 17.39 -16.40
C PRO A 237 15.71 16.77 -17.58
N SER A 238 15.94 17.57 -18.60
CA SER A 238 16.55 17.14 -19.87
C SER A 238 17.92 16.47 -19.72
N SER A 239 18.56 16.63 -18.55
CA SER A 239 19.82 15.99 -18.14
C SER A 239 19.67 14.52 -17.68
N THR A 240 18.46 14.05 -17.35
CA THR A 240 18.22 12.70 -16.77
C THR A 240 17.81 11.61 -17.78
N SER A 241 17.65 11.95 -19.05
CA SER A 241 17.17 11.05 -20.12
C SER A 241 18.28 10.33 -20.90
N SER A 242 19.49 10.21 -20.35
CA SER A 242 20.57 9.43 -20.97
C SER A 242 20.64 7.99 -20.44
N SER A 243 19.69 7.15 -20.87
CA SER A 243 19.91 5.71 -20.96
C SER A 243 20.15 5.34 -22.43
N GLY A 244 21.41 5.43 -22.89
CA GLY A 244 21.82 4.86 -24.18
C GLY A 244 22.81 5.70 -24.99
N SER A 245 24.04 5.19 -25.09
CA SER A 245 25.13 5.53 -26.02
C SER A 245 25.98 6.79 -25.74
N HIS A 246 27.30 6.52 -25.67
CA HIS A 246 28.40 7.46 -25.65
C HIS A 246 28.32 8.45 -26.82
N SER A 247 28.33 9.75 -26.51
CA SER A 247 28.97 10.76 -27.35
C SER A 247 29.43 11.91 -26.47
N GLU A 248 30.75 12.01 -26.37
CA GLU A 248 31.50 13.07 -25.74
C GLU A 248 31.39 14.38 -26.54
N LEU A 249 31.45 15.49 -25.78
CA LEU A 249 31.80 16.85 -26.18
C LEU A 249 30.71 17.63 -26.95
N LEU A 250 30.00 18.48 -26.20
CA LEU A 250 29.84 19.94 -26.40
C LEU A 250 29.02 20.48 -25.21
N GLU A 251 29.65 21.30 -24.36
CA GLU A 251 28.98 22.18 -23.39
C GLU A 251 29.00 23.61 -23.94
N ASP A 252 27.86 24.31 -23.96
CA ASP A 252 27.82 25.72 -23.54
C ASP A 252 26.38 26.27 -23.41
N GLY A 253 26.08 26.96 -22.30
CA GLY A 253 24.96 27.91 -22.15
C GLY A 253 23.54 27.39 -21.90
N THR A 254 23.00 26.48 -22.71
CA THR A 254 21.55 26.14 -22.72
C THR A 254 21.12 25.11 -21.67
N LYS A 255 22.05 24.33 -21.11
CA LYS A 255 21.75 23.27 -20.12
C LYS A 255 21.34 23.83 -18.76
N ALA A 256 22.07 24.83 -18.27
CA ALA A 256 21.77 25.46 -16.98
C ALA A 256 20.40 26.16 -16.97
N THR A 257 19.97 26.71 -18.11
CA THR A 257 18.67 27.39 -18.25
C THR A 257 17.48 26.42 -18.21
N HIS A 258 17.61 25.20 -18.77
CA HIS A 258 16.54 24.21 -18.78
C HIS A 258 16.33 23.54 -17.41
N ASP A 259 17.40 23.15 -16.73
CA ASP A 259 17.31 22.62 -15.35
C ASP A 259 16.69 23.67 -14.40
N THR A 260 16.97 24.97 -14.65
CA THR A 260 16.35 26.08 -13.90
C THR A 260 14.88 26.26 -14.26
N GLN A 261 14.49 26.10 -15.53
CA GLN A 261 13.10 26.24 -15.98
C GLN A 261 12.20 25.13 -15.41
N GLU A 262 12.66 23.87 -15.41
CA GLU A 262 11.89 22.73 -14.89
C GLU A 262 11.73 22.82 -13.37
N ALA A 263 12.76 23.28 -12.66
CA ALA A 263 12.68 23.59 -11.23
C ALA A 263 11.66 24.70 -10.95
N GLN A 264 11.67 25.79 -11.74
CA GLN A 264 10.70 26.89 -11.61
C GLN A 264 9.26 26.43 -11.91
N LEU A 265 9.06 25.56 -12.91
CA LEU A 265 7.75 25.00 -13.24
C LEU A 265 7.23 24.09 -12.11
N SER A 266 8.10 23.29 -11.51
CA SER A 266 7.78 22.45 -10.36
C SER A 266 7.36 23.29 -9.14
N GLU A 267 8.13 24.33 -8.81
CA GLU A 267 7.79 25.26 -7.73
C GLU A 267 6.47 26.00 -8.01
N THR A 268 6.28 26.44 -9.27
CA THR A 268 5.06 27.11 -9.70
C THR A 268 3.84 26.19 -9.54
N PHE A 269 3.94 24.95 -10.00
CA PHE A 269 2.90 23.93 -9.85
C PHE A 269 2.60 23.65 -8.37
N ALA A 270 3.64 23.41 -7.57
CA ALA A 270 3.52 23.11 -6.15
C ALA A 270 2.91 24.26 -5.34
N SER A 271 3.30 25.51 -5.63
CA SER A 271 2.76 26.69 -4.93
C SER A 271 1.25 26.89 -5.13
N ARG A 272 0.72 26.41 -6.27
CA ARG A 272 -0.71 26.47 -6.62
C ARG A 272 -1.53 25.35 -5.99
N ILE A 273 -0.88 24.35 -5.39
CA ILE A 273 -1.55 23.22 -4.74
C ILE A 273 -1.75 23.54 -3.26
N PRO A 274 -3.00 23.58 -2.80
CA PRO A 274 -3.28 23.66 -1.37
C PRO A 274 -2.79 22.40 -0.67
N SER A 275 -2.05 22.59 0.42
CA SER A 275 -1.52 21.47 1.18
C SER A 275 -2.65 20.62 1.75
N ASN A 276 -2.52 19.31 1.63
CA ASN A 276 -3.45 18.32 2.17
C ASN A 276 -4.89 18.38 1.60
N GLU A 277 -5.08 18.84 0.36
CA GLU A 277 -6.41 18.83 -0.29
C GLU A 277 -6.58 17.70 -1.32
N PHE A 278 -5.55 17.43 -2.10
CA PHE A 278 -5.57 16.43 -3.18
C PHE A 278 -4.69 15.24 -2.83
N SER A 279 -5.11 14.03 -3.18
CA SER A 279 -4.31 12.82 -3.07
C SER A 279 -3.25 12.76 -4.17
N ILE A 280 -2.20 11.96 -3.94
CA ILE A 280 -1.16 11.72 -4.96
C ILE A 280 -1.77 11.12 -6.24
N ALA A 281 -2.76 10.23 -6.11
CA ALA A 281 -3.44 9.63 -7.26
C ALA A 281 -4.21 10.67 -8.11
N GLU A 282 -4.85 11.65 -7.48
CA GLU A 282 -5.55 12.73 -8.19
C GLU A 282 -4.58 13.64 -8.94
N LEU A 283 -3.49 14.05 -8.27
CA LEU A 283 -2.43 14.83 -8.92
C LEU A 283 -1.78 14.04 -10.06
N GLN A 284 -1.55 12.75 -9.87
CA GLN A 284 -1.03 11.86 -10.91
C GLN A 284 -2.00 11.78 -12.10
N GLY A 285 -3.30 11.66 -11.83
CA GLY A 285 -4.36 11.66 -12.85
C GLY A 285 -4.38 12.95 -13.66
N TYR A 286 -4.24 14.09 -12.99
CA TYR A 286 -4.09 15.40 -13.63
C TYR A 286 -2.87 15.44 -14.56
N LEU A 287 -1.68 15.11 -14.05
CA LEU A 287 -0.43 15.18 -14.81
C LEU A 287 -0.39 14.22 -16.01
N LEU A 288 -1.07 13.08 -15.93
CA LEU A 288 -1.22 12.15 -17.07
C LEU A 288 -1.93 12.77 -18.29
N GLY A 289 -2.72 13.84 -18.09
CA GLY A 289 -3.32 14.62 -19.17
C GLY A 289 -2.33 15.54 -19.92
N TYR A 290 -1.15 15.76 -19.35
CA TYR A 290 -0.17 16.75 -19.84
C TYR A 290 1.21 16.13 -20.13
N LYS A 291 1.27 14.87 -20.57
CA LYS A 291 2.50 14.04 -20.72
C LYS A 291 3.72 14.74 -21.34
N HIS A 292 3.51 15.70 -22.25
CA HIS A 292 4.58 16.43 -22.95
C HIS A 292 4.44 17.95 -22.83
N GLN A 293 3.65 18.43 -21.86
CA GLN A 293 3.25 19.84 -21.74
C GLN A 293 3.38 20.33 -20.28
N PRO A 294 4.60 20.34 -19.69
CA PRO A 294 4.82 20.72 -18.29
C PRO A 294 4.38 22.16 -17.99
N GLU A 295 4.59 23.08 -18.94
CA GLU A 295 4.18 24.49 -18.80
C GLU A 295 2.67 24.63 -18.61
N ARG A 296 1.88 23.90 -19.41
CA ARG A 296 0.42 23.88 -19.30
C ARG A 296 -0.04 23.20 -18.03
N ALA A 297 0.62 22.11 -17.62
CA ALA A 297 0.33 21.45 -16.35
C ALA A 297 0.54 22.39 -15.15
N ALA A 298 1.58 23.23 -15.17
CA ALA A 298 1.80 24.20 -14.12
C ALA A 298 0.71 25.29 -14.10
N VAL A 299 0.33 25.82 -15.28
CA VAL A 299 -0.62 26.95 -15.43
C VAL A 299 -2.08 26.55 -15.22
N GLU A 300 -2.51 25.41 -15.75
CA GLU A 300 -3.93 25.05 -15.80
C GLU A 300 -4.44 24.35 -14.54
N PHE A 301 -3.56 24.05 -13.56
CA PHE A 301 -3.93 23.36 -12.33
C PHE A 301 -5.09 24.04 -11.57
N PRO A 302 -5.11 25.37 -11.33
CA PRO A 302 -6.21 26.01 -10.59
C PRO A 302 -7.58 25.77 -11.22
N ALA A 303 -7.67 25.88 -12.55
CA ALA A 303 -8.92 25.64 -13.28
C ALA A 303 -9.36 24.18 -13.20
N TRP A 304 -8.41 23.23 -13.20
CA TRP A 304 -8.72 21.82 -12.97
C TRP A 304 -9.19 21.57 -11.53
N ALA A 305 -8.51 22.15 -10.54
CA ALA A 305 -8.83 22.00 -9.13
C ALA A 305 -10.25 22.50 -8.80
N GLU A 306 -10.69 23.61 -9.41
CA GLU A 306 -12.07 24.11 -9.27
C GLU A 306 -13.10 23.12 -9.81
N ARG A 307 -12.88 22.55 -11.00
CA ARG A 307 -13.77 21.52 -11.57
C ARG A 307 -13.82 20.26 -10.71
N GLU A 308 -12.68 19.84 -10.17
CA GLU A 308 -12.59 18.66 -9.31
C GLU A 308 -13.33 18.88 -7.98
N ARG A 309 -13.25 20.08 -7.39
CA ARG A 309 -14.03 20.45 -6.20
C ARG A 309 -15.53 20.41 -6.46
N GLU A 310 -15.96 20.96 -7.59
CA GLU A 310 -17.38 20.95 -7.99
C GLU A 310 -17.88 19.52 -8.17
N TYR A 311 -17.13 18.69 -8.89
CA TYR A 311 -17.44 17.27 -9.07
C TYR A 311 -17.56 16.53 -7.73
N LYS A 312 -16.61 16.73 -6.81
CA LYS A 312 -16.67 16.13 -5.46
C LYS A 312 -17.89 16.58 -4.66
N ARG A 313 -18.25 17.87 -4.73
CA ARG A 313 -19.45 18.41 -4.06
C ARG A 313 -20.71 17.75 -4.60
N GLU A 314 -20.83 17.61 -5.92
CA GLU A 314 -21.97 16.94 -6.54
C GLU A 314 -22.06 15.45 -6.16
N GLU A 315 -20.95 14.72 -6.14
CA GLU A 315 -20.93 13.31 -5.75
C GLU A 315 -21.27 13.11 -4.27
N GLN A 316 -20.83 14.02 -3.39
CA GLN A 316 -21.22 14.01 -1.98
C GLN A 316 -22.72 14.24 -1.81
N GLU A 317 -23.30 15.21 -2.53
CA GLU A 317 -24.74 15.47 -2.52
C GLU A 317 -25.56 14.29 -3.04
N LYS A 318 -25.13 13.66 -4.15
CA LYS A 318 -25.76 12.44 -4.69
C LYS A 318 -25.66 11.28 -3.69
N GLY A 319 -24.52 11.12 -3.05
CA GLY A 319 -24.28 10.10 -2.02
C GLY A 319 -25.19 10.29 -0.80
N ALA A 320 -25.31 11.52 -0.30
CA ALA A 320 -26.19 11.86 0.80
C ALA A 320 -27.67 11.58 0.47
N LYS A 321 -28.14 12.01 -0.71
CA LYS A 321 -29.50 11.73 -1.20
C LYS A 321 -29.79 10.23 -1.30
N LYS A 322 -28.82 9.42 -1.75
CA LYS A 322 -28.94 7.95 -1.79
C LYS A 322 -29.03 7.31 -0.40
N LYS A 323 -28.28 7.80 0.60
CA LYS A 323 -28.37 7.31 1.99
C LYS A 323 -29.74 7.57 2.59
N VAL A 324 -30.23 8.81 2.50
CA VAL A 324 -31.57 9.20 3.00
C VAL A 324 -32.68 8.36 2.34
N SER A 325 -32.59 8.13 1.03
CA SER A 325 -33.57 7.29 0.32
C SER A 325 -33.55 5.81 0.78
N LYS A 326 -32.35 5.25 1.04
CA LYS A 326 -32.22 3.90 1.60
C LYS A 326 -32.80 3.80 3.01
N GLU A 327 -32.56 4.79 3.88
CA GLU A 327 -33.11 4.83 5.24
C GLU A 327 -34.64 4.92 5.23
N ILE A 328 -35.23 5.79 4.39
CA ILE A 328 -36.69 5.89 4.25
C ILE A 328 -37.31 4.58 3.74
N THR A 329 -36.61 3.87 2.84
CA THR A 329 -37.08 2.58 2.32
C THR A 329 -36.98 1.47 3.37
N ALA A 330 -35.94 1.50 4.22
CA ALA A 330 -35.75 0.54 5.31
C ALA A 330 -36.77 0.72 6.45
N VAL A 331 -37.19 1.96 6.75
CA VAL A 331 -38.20 2.25 7.78
C VAL A 331 -39.63 1.86 7.34
N LYS A 332 -39.87 1.72 6.04
CA LYS A 332 -41.18 1.34 5.47
C LYS A 332 -41.35 -0.17 5.23
N ALA A 333 -40.29 -0.97 5.39
CA ALA A 333 -40.28 -2.41 5.18
C ALA A 333 -40.45 -3.17 6.50
#